data_AF-A0A7L3X0N7-F1
#
_entry.id   AF-A0A7L3X0N7-F1
#
_cell.length_a   1.000
_cell.length_b   1.000
_cell.length_c   1.000
_cell.angle_alpha   90.00
_cell.angle_beta   90.00
_cell.angle_gamma   90.00
#
_symmetry.space_group_name_H-M   'P 1'
#
loop_
_entity.id
_entity.type
_entity.pdbx_description
1 polymer ?
#
loop_
_entity_poly.entity_id
_entity_poly.type
_entity_poly.pdbx_seq_one_letter_code
_entity_poly.pdbx_strand_id
1 'polypeptide(L)'
;TFLAKGSATLDKLKDICNKGKEHPSTLLQLYTQAVLDITYFEENQLVDEDFPEESSLQKVQELSCILSEPEDLVRECNINDKPINILGAELLECLYWRKGALLYMYCHTAKERTEWLQENIAIFKKCLNDGVHYLMKMLSFRCPLQLNEDVSLQDKDTARLLSEG
;
A
#
# COMPACT_ATOMS: atom_id res chain seq x y z
N THR A 1 15.26 14.37 -2.84
CA THR A 1 14.82 13.06 -3.35
C THR A 1 14.08 12.31 -2.25
N PHE A 2 13.21 11.36 -2.59
CA PHE A 2 12.41 10.61 -1.60
C PHE A 2 13.29 9.81 -0.63
N LEU A 3 14.38 9.20 -1.11
CA LEU A 3 15.38 8.57 -0.25
C LEU A 3 15.99 9.51 0.79
N ALA A 4 16.29 10.76 0.43
CA ALA A 4 16.83 11.73 1.38
C ALA A 4 15.79 12.10 2.46
N LYS A 5 14.50 12.18 2.09
CA LYS A 5 13.41 12.39 3.06
C LYS A 5 13.24 11.18 3.98
N GLY A 6 13.19 9.98 3.43
CA GLY A 6 13.11 8.74 4.19
C GLY A 6 14.28 8.58 5.16
N SER A 7 15.51 8.82 4.70
CA SER A 7 16.72 8.80 5.53
C SER A 7 16.63 9.82 6.67
N ALA A 8 16.26 11.07 6.38
CA ALA A 8 16.11 12.10 7.41
C ALA A 8 15.03 11.75 8.44
N THR A 9 13.94 11.10 8.02
CA THR A 9 12.89 10.62 8.92
C THR A 9 13.40 9.48 9.81
N LEU A 10 14.21 8.54 9.29
CA LEU A 10 14.85 7.49 10.08
C LEU A 10 15.86 8.05 11.10
N ASP A 11 16.66 9.04 10.71
CA ASP A 11 17.60 9.72 11.62
C ASP A 11 16.84 10.42 12.76
N LYS A 12 15.76 11.12 12.42
CA LYS A 12 14.87 11.73 13.41
C LYS A 12 14.26 10.67 14.34
N LEU A 13 13.82 9.54 13.80
CA LEU A 13 13.26 8.44 14.59
C LEU A 13 14.29 7.86 15.56
N LYS A 14 15.53 7.65 15.10
CA LYS A 14 16.64 7.19 15.93
C LYS A 14 16.92 8.15 17.09
N ASP A 15 16.96 9.46 16.81
CA ASP A 15 17.15 10.49 17.83
C ASP A 15 16.02 10.51 18.86
N ILE A 16 14.79 10.29 18.41
CA ILE A 16 13.62 10.24 19.29
C ILE A 16 13.67 8.99 20.18
N CYS A 17 13.94 7.81 19.62
CA CYS A 17 14.06 6.56 20.38
C CYS A 17 15.13 6.69 21.48
N ASN A 18 16.27 7.31 21.17
CA ASN A 18 17.34 7.55 22.14
C ASN A 18 16.95 8.48 23.29
N LYS A 19 15.97 9.38 23.07
CA LYS A 19 15.48 10.31 24.09
C LYS A 19 14.42 9.67 25.01
N GLY A 20 13.83 8.54 24.63
CA GLY A 20 12.94 7.72 25.47
C GLY A 20 11.65 8.39 25.96
N LYS A 21 11.18 9.44 25.28
CA LYS A 21 10.07 10.30 25.75
C LYS A 21 8.82 10.31 24.86
N GLU A 22 8.88 9.79 23.65
CA GLU A 22 7.77 9.87 22.69
C GLU A 22 6.81 8.69 22.81
N HIS A 23 5.55 8.95 22.47
CA HIS A 23 4.50 7.94 22.46
C HIS A 23 4.77 6.90 21.35
N PRO A 24 4.55 5.59 21.59
CA PRO A 24 4.76 4.54 20.59
C PRO A 24 4.04 4.79 19.26
N SER A 25 2.87 5.44 19.28
CA SER A 25 2.15 5.80 18.06
C SER A 25 2.92 6.79 17.17
N THR A 26 3.57 7.79 17.76
CA THR A 26 4.37 8.77 17.02
C THR A 26 5.55 8.09 16.34
N LEU A 27 6.20 7.16 17.05
CA LEU A 27 7.30 6.36 16.51
C LEU A 27 6.84 5.50 15.33
N LEU A 28 5.74 4.78 15.48
CA LEU A 28 5.19 3.91 14.43
C LEU A 28 4.68 4.69 13.21
N GLN A 29 4.12 5.87 13.41
CA GLN A 29 3.72 6.76 12.31
C GLN A 29 4.93 7.30 11.54
N LEU A 30 5.98 7.76 12.24
CA LEU A 30 7.21 8.24 11.60
C LEU A 30 7.93 7.11 10.85
N TYR A 31 7.98 5.92 11.45
CA TYR A 31 8.50 4.72 10.80
C TYR A 31 7.72 4.39 9.52
N THR A 32 6.39 4.37 9.58
CA THR A 32 5.53 4.16 8.41
C THR A 32 5.81 5.18 7.31
N GLN A 33 5.97 6.47 7.65
CA GLN A 33 6.32 7.51 6.67
C GLN A 33 7.67 7.26 6.01
N ALA A 34 8.69 6.86 6.78
CA ALA A 34 9.99 6.52 6.22
C ALA A 34 9.92 5.30 5.28
N VAL A 35 9.20 4.25 5.68
CA VAL A 35 8.93 3.08 4.82
C VAL A 35 8.29 3.53 3.53
N LEU A 36 7.27 4.38 3.59
CA LEU A 36 6.60 4.90 2.40
C LEU A 36 7.58 5.69 1.52
N ASP A 37 8.31 6.66 2.06
CA ASP A 37 9.26 7.47 1.26
C ASP A 37 10.34 6.61 0.57
N ILE A 38 10.89 5.61 1.28
CA ILE A 38 11.96 4.76 0.74
C ILE A 38 11.42 3.84 -0.35
N THR A 39 10.35 3.11 -0.05
CA THR A 39 9.76 2.15 -1.00
C THR A 39 9.23 2.84 -2.25
N TYR A 40 8.82 4.12 -2.18
CA TYR A 40 8.31 4.85 -3.34
C TYR A 40 9.39 5.01 -4.40
N PHE A 41 10.64 5.23 -4.00
CA PHE A 41 11.75 5.30 -4.93
C PHE A 41 11.98 3.96 -5.64
N GLU A 42 11.97 2.86 -4.91
CA GLU A 42 12.16 1.50 -5.46
C GLU A 42 11.01 1.09 -6.37
N GLU A 43 9.77 1.42 -6.03
CA GLU A 43 8.60 1.19 -6.89
C GLU A 43 8.71 1.93 -8.21
N ASN A 44 9.13 3.20 -8.20
CA ASN A 44 9.29 3.96 -9.44
C ASN A 44 10.40 3.40 -10.32
N GLN A 45 11.50 2.91 -9.74
CA GLN A 45 12.53 2.22 -10.53
C GLN A 45 11.96 1.00 -11.26
N LEU A 46 11.12 0.18 -10.61
CA LEU A 46 10.45 -0.94 -11.28
C LEU A 46 9.55 -0.48 -12.44
N VAL A 47 8.86 0.65 -12.28
CA VAL A 47 8.00 1.22 -13.33
C VAL A 47 8.85 1.76 -14.48
N ASP A 48 9.92 2.50 -14.18
CA ASP A 48 10.83 3.08 -15.18
C ASP A 48 11.55 1.99 -16.00
N GLU A 49 11.82 0.83 -15.39
CA GLU A 49 12.44 -0.34 -16.02
C GLU A 49 11.42 -1.29 -16.67
N ASP A 50 10.13 -0.98 -16.65
CA ASP A 50 9.04 -1.81 -17.19
C ASP A 50 9.01 -3.24 -16.59
N PHE A 51 9.19 -3.32 -15.27
CA PHE A 51 9.16 -4.55 -14.47
C PHE A 51 9.95 -5.71 -15.11
N PRO A 52 11.28 -5.65 -15.24
CA PRO A 52 12.11 -6.69 -15.87
C PRO A 52 11.78 -8.11 -15.39
N GLU A 53 11.62 -9.06 -16.32
CA GLU A 53 11.10 -10.41 -16.04
C GLU A 53 11.94 -11.20 -15.04
N GLU A 54 13.27 -11.07 -15.11
CA GLU A 54 14.21 -11.86 -14.30
C GLU A 54 14.20 -11.49 -12.81
N SER A 55 13.87 -10.23 -12.46
CA SER A 55 14.07 -9.69 -11.10
C SER A 55 12.80 -9.12 -10.46
N SER A 56 11.80 -8.73 -11.26
CA SER A 56 10.68 -7.95 -10.74
C SER A 56 9.80 -8.71 -9.77
N LEU A 57 9.59 -10.01 -9.97
CA LEU A 57 8.78 -10.79 -9.05
C LEU A 57 9.38 -10.77 -7.63
N GLN A 58 10.69 -10.98 -7.52
CA GLN A 58 11.38 -10.95 -6.24
C GLN A 58 11.30 -9.56 -5.61
N LYS A 59 11.53 -8.51 -6.39
CA LYS A 59 11.50 -7.13 -5.87
C LYS A 59 10.10 -6.71 -5.45
N VAL A 60 9.07 -7.08 -6.20
CA VAL A 60 7.65 -6.86 -5.84
C VAL A 60 7.30 -7.57 -4.54
N GLN A 61 7.77 -8.80 -4.33
CA GLN A 61 7.57 -9.53 -3.08
C GLN A 61 8.27 -8.85 -1.91
N GLU A 62 9.54 -8.44 -2.09
CA GLU A 62 10.31 -7.69 -1.09
C GLU A 62 9.59 -6.40 -0.67
N LEU A 63 9.21 -5.56 -1.64
CA LEU A 63 8.51 -4.31 -1.38
C LEU A 63 7.13 -4.53 -0.74
N SER A 64 6.39 -5.55 -1.16
CA SER A 64 5.11 -5.92 -0.55
C SER A 64 5.26 -6.33 0.92
N CYS A 65 6.33 -7.07 1.26
CA CYS A 65 6.68 -7.40 2.64
C CYS A 65 7.02 -6.14 3.45
N ILE A 66 7.90 -5.28 2.94
CA ILE A 66 8.29 -4.03 3.61
C ILE A 66 7.07 -3.11 3.84
N LEU A 67 6.17 -3.00 2.86
CA LEU A 67 4.92 -2.24 3.00
C LEU A 67 3.92 -2.87 3.97
N SER A 68 4.09 -4.14 4.36
CA SER A 68 3.26 -4.81 5.37
C SER A 68 3.82 -4.63 6.78
N GLU A 69 5.13 -4.45 6.91
CA GLU A 69 5.87 -4.37 8.17
C GLU A 69 5.29 -3.33 9.16
N PRO A 70 4.88 -2.11 8.76
CA PRO A 70 4.34 -1.15 9.73
C PRO A 70 3.08 -1.63 10.45
N GLU A 71 2.19 -2.34 9.75
CA GLU A 71 1.01 -2.92 10.39
C GLU A 71 1.34 -4.13 11.25
N ASP A 72 2.27 -4.97 10.80
CA ASP A 72 2.71 -6.14 11.56
C ASP A 72 3.38 -5.71 12.86
N LEU A 73 4.22 -4.67 12.84
CA LEU A 73 4.81 -4.08 14.04
C LEU A 73 3.76 -3.53 15.00
N VAL A 74 2.71 -2.87 14.50
CA VAL A 74 1.60 -2.41 15.34
C VAL A 74 0.90 -3.59 16.03
N ARG A 75 0.70 -4.70 15.30
CA ARG A 75 0.10 -5.93 15.84
C ARG A 75 1.01 -6.59 16.89
N GLU A 76 2.32 -6.64 16.64
CA GLU A 76 3.31 -7.28 17.52
C GLU A 76 3.59 -6.48 18.80
N CYS A 77 3.51 -5.15 18.75
CA CYS A 77 3.72 -4.27 19.91
C CYS A 77 2.60 -4.37 20.97
N ASN A 78 1.57 -5.19 20.73
CA ASN A 78 0.51 -5.56 21.67
C ASN A 78 -0.18 -4.38 22.37
N ILE A 79 -0.48 -3.35 21.57
CA ILE A 79 -1.50 -2.37 21.91
C ILE A 79 -2.81 -3.01 21.42
N ASN A 80 -3.80 -3.26 22.29
CA ASN A 80 -5.12 -3.83 21.93
C ASN A 80 -5.92 -2.98 20.91
N ASP A 81 -5.28 -1.98 20.33
CA ASP A 81 -5.81 -1.05 19.37
C ASP A 81 -5.66 -1.57 17.96
N LYS A 82 -6.72 -1.36 17.16
CA LYS A 82 -6.68 -1.64 15.72
C LYS A 82 -5.58 -0.77 15.09
N PRO A 83 -4.91 -1.23 14.01
CA PRO A 83 -3.88 -0.43 13.33
C PRO A 83 -4.29 1.00 12.98
N ILE A 84 -5.58 1.22 12.70
CA ILE A 84 -6.15 2.54 12.40
C ILE A 84 -6.07 3.53 13.56
N ASN A 85 -6.14 3.06 14.82
CA ASN A 85 -6.04 3.91 16.00
C ASN A 85 -4.60 4.41 16.23
N ILE A 86 -3.61 3.69 15.70
CA ILE A 86 -2.19 4.00 15.87
C ILE A 86 -1.63 4.74 14.65
N LEU A 87 -1.86 4.22 13.45
CA LEU A 87 -1.31 4.79 12.21
C LEU A 87 -2.21 5.88 11.61
N GLY A 88 -3.51 5.89 11.95
CA GLY A 88 -4.48 6.76 11.31
C GLY A 88 -4.92 6.25 9.93
N ALA A 89 -6.04 6.79 9.44
CA ALA A 89 -6.65 6.38 8.18
C ALA A 89 -5.75 6.70 6.98
N GLU A 90 -5.11 7.88 6.95
CA GLU A 90 -4.29 8.32 5.81
C GLU A 90 -3.09 7.40 5.54
N LEU A 91 -2.36 7.00 6.59
CA LEU A 91 -1.20 6.12 6.43
C LEU A 91 -1.62 4.71 6.02
N LEU A 92 -2.69 4.18 6.61
CA LEU A 92 -3.22 2.86 6.21
C LEU A 92 -3.72 2.88 4.78
N GLU A 93 -4.51 3.89 4.41
CA GLU A 93 -4.96 4.09 3.04
C GLU A 93 -3.77 4.10 2.07
N CYS A 94 -2.71 4.85 2.40
CA CYS A 94 -1.52 4.93 1.57
C CYS A 94 -0.80 3.59 1.44
N LEU A 95 -0.63 2.84 2.54
CA LEU A 95 -0.01 1.50 2.51
C LEU A 95 -0.81 0.55 1.62
N TYR A 96 -2.13 0.51 1.78
CA TYR A 96 -2.99 -0.36 0.97
C TYR A 96 -3.05 0.07 -0.49
N TRP A 97 -3.11 1.38 -0.75
CA TRP A 97 -3.03 1.92 -2.10
C TRP A 97 -1.77 1.45 -2.79
N ARG A 98 -0.62 1.62 -2.15
CA ARG A 98 0.67 1.33 -2.76
C ARG A 98 0.93 -0.15 -2.97
N LYS A 99 0.55 -0.99 -2.00
CA LYS A 99 0.57 -2.46 -2.19
C LYS A 99 -0.33 -2.89 -3.36
N GLY A 100 -1.53 -2.33 -3.44
CA GLY A 100 -2.47 -2.60 -4.52
C GLY A 100 -1.95 -2.15 -5.89
N ALA A 101 -1.45 -0.93 -5.97
CA ALA A 101 -0.90 -0.34 -7.19
C ALA A 101 0.35 -1.09 -7.67
N LEU A 102 1.28 -1.44 -6.78
CA LEU A 102 2.48 -2.21 -7.10
C LEU A 102 2.12 -3.55 -7.75
N LEU A 103 1.19 -4.31 -7.14
CA LEU A 103 0.75 -5.58 -7.68
C LEU A 103 -0.03 -5.43 -8.98
N TYR A 104 -0.86 -4.40 -9.09
CA TYR A 104 -1.57 -4.08 -10.33
C TYR A 104 -0.61 -3.79 -11.48
N MET A 105 0.38 -2.92 -11.27
CA MET A 105 1.36 -2.53 -12.29
C MET A 105 2.23 -3.72 -12.71
N TYR A 106 2.63 -4.56 -11.75
CA TYR A 106 3.33 -5.81 -12.04
C TYR A 106 2.48 -6.74 -12.91
N CYS A 107 1.23 -7.02 -12.51
CA CYS A 107 0.31 -7.87 -13.29
C CYS A 107 -0.02 -7.26 -14.65
N HIS A 108 -0.14 -5.94 -14.76
CA HIS A 108 -0.37 -5.24 -16.02
C HIS A 108 0.76 -5.50 -17.01
N THR A 109 2.00 -5.54 -16.53
CA THR A 109 3.17 -5.78 -17.39
C THR A 109 3.33 -7.28 -17.66
N ALA A 110 3.20 -8.12 -16.63
CA ALA A 110 3.37 -9.57 -16.74
C ALA A 110 2.33 -10.24 -17.65
N LYS A 111 1.12 -9.67 -17.80
CA LYS A 111 0.07 -10.23 -18.68
C LYS A 111 0.47 -10.24 -20.16
N GLU A 112 1.39 -9.37 -20.58
CA GLU A 112 1.88 -9.31 -21.97
C GLU A 112 2.95 -10.40 -22.23
N ARG A 113 3.49 -11.03 -21.19
CA ARG A 113 4.53 -12.07 -21.28
C ARG A 113 3.90 -13.45 -21.34
N THR A 114 3.50 -13.87 -22.54
CA THR A 114 2.68 -15.08 -22.75
C THR A 114 3.36 -16.36 -22.22
N GLU A 115 4.67 -16.54 -22.46
CA GLU A 115 5.41 -17.72 -22.02
C GLU A 115 5.53 -17.76 -20.49
N TRP A 116 6.01 -16.67 -19.88
CA TRP A 116 6.10 -16.53 -18.43
C TRP A 116 4.74 -16.74 -17.74
N LEU A 117 3.66 -16.18 -18.29
CA LEU A 117 2.32 -16.28 -17.71
C LEU A 117 1.79 -17.72 -17.71
N GLN A 118 2.09 -18.51 -18.73
CA GLN A 118 1.70 -19.92 -18.79
C GLN A 118 2.36 -20.72 -17.66
N GLU A 119 3.63 -20.45 -17.39
CA GLU A 119 4.40 -21.12 -16.33
C GLU A 119 4.01 -20.62 -14.93
N ASN A 120 3.62 -19.35 -14.80
CA ASN A 120 3.45 -18.66 -13.52
C ASN A 120 1.99 -18.23 -13.22
N ILE A 121 1.00 -18.84 -13.88
CA ILE A 121 -0.41 -18.45 -13.80
C ILE A 121 -0.96 -18.41 -12.36
N ALA A 122 -0.50 -19.30 -11.48
CA ALA A 122 -0.91 -19.34 -10.08
C ALA A 122 -0.40 -18.11 -9.31
N ILE A 123 0.86 -17.73 -9.54
CA ILE A 123 1.49 -16.55 -8.96
C ILE A 123 0.78 -15.30 -9.47
N PHE A 124 0.57 -15.21 -10.79
CA PHE A 124 -0.14 -14.10 -11.42
C PHE A 124 -1.53 -13.89 -10.81
N LYS A 125 -2.34 -14.96 -10.71
CA LYS A 125 -3.68 -14.89 -10.11
C LYS A 125 -3.63 -14.46 -8.65
N LYS A 126 -2.64 -14.94 -7.88
CA LYS A 126 -2.44 -14.52 -6.50
C LYS A 126 -2.12 -13.02 -6.42
N CYS A 127 -1.15 -12.53 -7.19
CA CYS A 127 -0.80 -11.11 -7.24
C CYS A 127 -2.00 -10.23 -7.62
N LEU A 128 -2.80 -10.66 -8.59
CA LEU A 128 -4.01 -9.93 -8.99
C LEU A 128 -5.06 -9.89 -7.87
N ASN A 129 -5.35 -11.03 -7.24
CA ASN A 129 -6.31 -11.11 -6.13
C ASN A 129 -5.85 -10.28 -4.93
N ASP A 130 -4.57 -10.38 -4.54
CA ASP A 130 -3.99 -9.62 -3.46
C ASP A 130 -4.02 -8.11 -3.78
N GLY A 131 -3.70 -7.73 -5.03
CA GLY A 131 -3.77 -6.35 -5.49
C GLY A 131 -5.18 -5.76 -5.38
N VAL A 132 -6.19 -6.47 -5.90
CA VAL A 132 -7.61 -6.07 -5.78
C VAL A 132 -8.03 -5.99 -4.31
N HIS A 133 -7.64 -6.96 -3.49
CA HIS A 133 -7.94 -6.96 -2.06
C HIS A 133 -7.40 -5.70 -1.37
N TYR A 134 -6.14 -5.32 -1.64
CA TYR A 134 -5.56 -4.11 -1.07
C TYR A 134 -6.22 -2.84 -1.57
N LEU A 135 -6.56 -2.73 -2.87
CA LEU A 135 -7.30 -1.58 -3.40
C LEU A 135 -8.69 -1.45 -2.77
N MET A 136 -9.41 -2.56 -2.58
CA MET A 136 -10.70 -2.57 -1.87
C MET A 136 -10.55 -2.13 -0.41
N LYS A 137 -9.50 -2.60 0.26
CA LYS A 137 -9.21 -2.21 1.65
C LYS A 137 -8.84 -0.73 1.75
N MET A 138 -8.06 -0.20 0.81
CA MET A 138 -7.78 1.23 0.69
C MET A 138 -9.07 2.05 0.62
N LEU A 139 -10.01 1.67 -0.25
CA LEU A 139 -11.27 2.38 -0.43
C LEU A 139 -12.10 2.47 0.87
N SER A 140 -12.02 1.45 1.71
CA SER A 140 -12.71 1.44 3.01
C SER A 140 -12.24 2.52 3.99
N PHE A 141 -11.05 3.11 3.79
CA PHE A 141 -10.53 4.20 4.60
C PHE A 141 -10.93 5.59 4.08
N ARG A 142 -11.08 5.76 2.74
CA ARG A 142 -11.56 7.01 2.10
C ARG A 142 -13.03 7.27 2.35
N CYS A 143 -13.80 6.20 2.36
CA CYS A 143 -15.22 6.23 2.60
C CYS A 143 -15.53 4.97 3.40
N PRO A 144 -15.85 5.06 4.70
CA PRO A 144 -16.65 4.01 5.31
C PRO A 144 -17.96 4.05 4.53
N LEU A 145 -18.05 3.27 3.45
CA LEU A 145 -19.26 3.03 2.72
C LEU A 145 -20.20 2.35 3.73
N GLN A 146 -20.93 3.15 4.49
CA GLN A 146 -22.26 2.79 4.89
C GLN A 146 -23.02 2.70 3.57
N LEU A 147 -22.91 1.54 2.91
CA LEU A 147 -23.91 1.07 1.98
C LEU A 147 -25.18 0.92 2.80
N ASN A 148 -25.82 2.04 3.13
CA ASN A 148 -27.22 2.03 3.50
C ASN A 148 -27.92 1.47 2.27
N GLU A 149 -28.47 0.27 2.40
CA GLU A 149 -29.34 -0.36 1.39
C GLU A 149 -30.56 0.54 1.02
N ASP A 150 -30.75 1.65 1.73
CA ASP A 150 -31.79 2.66 1.54
C ASP A 150 -31.38 3.91 0.74
N VAL A 151 -30.23 3.94 0.04
CA VAL A 151 -29.99 5.03 -0.94
C VAL A 151 -30.79 4.75 -2.21
N SER A 152 -32.05 5.17 -2.19
CA SER A 152 -32.82 5.35 -3.42
C SER A 152 -32.16 6.46 -4.24
N LEU A 153 -31.41 6.07 -5.28
CA LEU A 153 -30.92 7.00 -6.31
C LEU A 153 -32.13 7.51 -7.10
N GLN A 154 -32.83 8.51 -6.56
CA GLN A 154 -33.94 9.18 -7.25
C GLN A 154 -33.47 10.27 -8.20
N ASP A 155 -32.19 10.64 -8.17
CA ASP A 155 -31.68 11.71 -9.01
C ASP A 155 -31.03 11.17 -10.29
N LYS A 156 -31.77 11.28 -11.40
CA LYS A 156 -31.34 10.86 -12.74
C LYS A 156 -30.07 11.57 -13.21
N ASP A 157 -29.81 12.78 -12.70
CA ASP A 157 -28.66 13.58 -13.11
C ASP A 157 -27.35 13.03 -12.51
N THR A 158 -27.41 12.53 -11.27
CA THR A 158 -26.27 11.86 -10.63
C THR A 158 -25.88 10.56 -11.34
N ALA A 159 -26.85 9.77 -11.81
CA ALA A 159 -26.58 8.52 -12.55
C ALA A 159 -25.93 8.77 -13.92
N ARG A 160 -26.27 9.88 -14.58
CA ARG A 160 -25.72 10.26 -15.88
C ARG A 160 -24.24 10.66 -15.79
N LEU A 161 -23.88 11.43 -14.77
CA LEU A 161 -22.49 11.84 -14.51
C LEU A 161 -21.54 10.67 -14.26
N LEU A 162 -22.03 9.57 -13.67
CA LEU A 162 -21.23 8.37 -13.43
C LEU A 162 -21.06 7.46 -14.67
N SER A 163 -21.91 7.63 -15.69
CA SER A 163 -21.86 6.83 -16.94
C SER A 163 -20.95 7.40 -18.02
N GLU A 164 -20.45 8.62 -17.82
CA GLU A 164 -19.57 9.33 -18.77
C GLU A 164 -18.08 9.20 -18.40
N GLY A 165 -17.73 8.41 -17.37
CA GLY A 165 -16.36 8.15 -16.91
C GLY A 165 -15.80 6.81 -17.37
#